data_AF-A0AA38UE46-F1
#
_entry.id   AF-A0AA38UE46-F1
#
_cell.length_a   1.000
_cell.length_b   1.000
_cell.length_c   1.000
_cell.angle_alpha   90.00
_cell.angle_beta   90.00
_cell.angle_gamma   90.00
#
_symmetry.space_group_name_H-M   'P 1'
#
loop_
_entity.id
_entity.type
_entity.pdbx_description
1 polymer ?
#
loop_
_entity_poly.entity_id
_entity_poly.type
_entity_poly.pdbx_seq_one_letter_code
_entity_poly.pdbx_strand_id
1 'polypeptide(L)'
;MRSILILAFAILPALSVAQRGGGGGGRGGFGGGGGFPHGGGNAPNTFITVASAAPAAATSAAAPPAATPPAAAPPAATGGGGAATGGGSGAVDASLIPPYGITPGVKSSDGTANCAGDNGKNIPCTCPPPVNNLVTAIEAQVANGLAFPSGTSQANQLTRLNTAIIALQNVNGGPGSGVGCPIVSTTWTELRASLQ
;
A
#
# COMPACT_ATOMS: atom_id res chain seq x y z
N MET A 1 -32.21 44.70 26.49
CA MET A 1 -32.43 45.39 25.19
C MET A 1 -32.39 44.29 24.14
N ARG A 2 -33.55 43.70 23.82
CA ARG A 2 -34.40 44.01 22.65
C ARG A 2 -33.75 43.62 21.32
N SER A 3 -34.40 42.64 20.66
CA SER A 3 -34.64 42.61 19.21
C SER A 3 -33.45 42.21 18.31
N ILE A 4 -33.54 41.38 17.26
CA ILE A 4 -34.64 41.07 16.33
C ILE A 4 -34.40 39.68 15.69
N LEU A 5 -35.51 38.96 15.49
CA LEU A 5 -35.70 37.79 14.63
C LEU A 5 -35.71 38.25 13.14
N ILE A 6 -34.91 37.67 12.24
CA ILE A 6 -35.23 37.66 10.80
C ILE A 6 -35.02 36.25 10.26
N LEU A 7 -36.13 35.62 9.89
CA LEU A 7 -36.23 34.52 8.94
C LEU A 7 -35.74 35.00 7.57
N ALA A 8 -34.91 34.19 6.91
CA ALA A 8 -34.88 34.12 5.45
C ALA A 8 -34.80 32.65 5.03
N PHE A 9 -35.99 32.14 4.71
CA PHE A 9 -36.23 30.94 3.92
C PHE A 9 -35.66 31.11 2.51
N ALA A 10 -35.54 29.97 1.80
CA ALA A 10 -35.51 29.84 0.32
C ALA A 10 -34.07 29.86 -0.28
N ILE A 11 -33.60 28.97 -1.17
CA ILE A 11 -34.20 27.95 -2.04
C ILE A 11 -33.08 26.93 -2.41
N LEU A 12 -33.30 25.63 -2.21
CA LEU A 12 -32.59 24.56 -2.94
C LEU A 12 -33.31 24.31 -4.27
N PRO A 13 -32.60 24.14 -5.40
CA PRO A 13 -33.09 23.30 -6.47
C PRO A 13 -32.50 21.89 -6.31
N ALA A 14 -33.33 20.99 -5.80
CA ALA A 14 -33.21 19.56 -6.03
C ALA A 14 -33.37 19.28 -7.54
N LEU A 15 -32.31 18.89 -8.23
CA LEU A 15 -32.47 18.19 -9.51
C LEU A 15 -32.64 16.71 -9.22
N SER A 16 -33.91 16.33 -9.11
CA SER A 16 -34.37 14.95 -9.05
C SER A 16 -34.02 14.22 -10.34
N VAL A 17 -33.38 13.08 -10.16
CA VAL A 17 -33.11 12.04 -11.13
C VAL A 17 -34.42 11.59 -11.80
N ALA A 18 -34.47 11.62 -13.14
CA ALA A 18 -35.55 11.03 -13.91
C ALA A 18 -35.14 9.63 -14.36
N GLN A 19 -35.73 8.63 -13.70
CA GLN A 19 -35.59 7.21 -13.96
C GLN A 19 -36.86 6.76 -14.72
N ARG A 20 -36.72 6.36 -15.98
CA ARG A 20 -37.74 5.61 -16.77
C ARG A 20 -36.97 4.92 -17.90
N GLY A 21 -36.87 3.60 -18.03
CA GLY A 21 -37.71 2.51 -17.55
C GLY A 21 -38.31 1.80 -18.76
N GLY A 22 -37.77 0.63 -19.11
CA GLY A 22 -38.51 -0.45 -19.77
C GLY A 22 -38.15 -0.80 -21.22
N GLY A 23 -37.82 -2.08 -21.44
CA GLY A 23 -37.93 -2.77 -22.75
C GLY A 23 -36.70 -3.63 -23.06
N GLY A 24 -36.64 -4.88 -22.56
CA GLY A 24 -36.86 -6.09 -23.38
C GLY A 24 -35.51 -6.60 -23.93
N GLY A 25 -35.12 -7.87 -23.99
CA GLY A 25 -35.74 -9.19 -23.85
C GLY A 25 -34.81 -10.13 -24.63
N GLY A 26 -34.47 -11.31 -24.09
CA GLY A 26 -33.65 -12.31 -24.81
C GLY A 26 -32.77 -13.12 -23.85
N ARG A 27 -33.24 -14.25 -23.30
CA ARG A 27 -33.19 -15.62 -23.87
C ARG A 27 -31.80 -16.02 -24.39
N GLY A 28 -31.14 -16.88 -23.62
CA GLY A 28 -29.97 -17.64 -24.04
C GLY A 28 -29.40 -18.46 -22.88
N GLY A 29 -30.00 -19.61 -22.60
CA GLY A 29 -29.47 -20.57 -21.64
C GLY A 29 -28.58 -21.61 -22.32
N PHE A 30 -27.45 -21.91 -21.69
CA PHE A 30 -26.67 -23.16 -21.72
C PHE A 30 -25.84 -23.09 -20.41
N GLY A 31 -25.84 -24.01 -19.46
CA GLY A 31 -25.88 -25.47 -19.54
C GLY A 31 -24.49 -26.01 -19.18
N GLY A 32 -24.31 -26.51 -17.95
CA GLY A 32 -23.12 -27.23 -17.47
C GLY A 32 -22.50 -26.58 -16.24
N GLY A 33 -22.36 -27.19 -15.06
CA GLY A 33 -22.38 -28.61 -14.71
C GLY A 33 -21.03 -28.98 -14.09
N GLY A 34 -21.00 -29.13 -12.76
CA GLY A 34 -19.83 -29.55 -11.96
C GLY A 34 -19.33 -28.42 -11.07
N GLY A 35 -19.21 -28.55 -9.75
CA GLY A 35 -19.30 -29.68 -8.85
C GLY A 35 -18.56 -29.23 -7.60
N PHE A 36 -19.29 -28.96 -6.52
CA PHE A 36 -18.72 -28.55 -5.24
C PHE A 36 -18.13 -29.77 -4.52
N PRO A 37 -16.87 -29.75 -4.10
CA PRO A 37 -16.47 -30.46 -2.90
C PRO A 37 -16.50 -29.49 -1.71
N HIS A 38 -17.45 -29.71 -0.82
CA HIS A 38 -17.38 -29.24 0.56
C HIS A 38 -16.27 -30.04 1.25
N GLY A 39 -15.09 -29.44 1.38
CA GLY A 39 -13.97 -29.97 2.15
C GLY A 39 -13.57 -28.96 3.23
N GLY A 40 -14.10 -29.14 4.45
CA GLY A 40 -13.67 -28.40 5.61
C GLY A 40 -12.22 -28.73 5.97
N GLY A 41 -11.42 -27.67 6.16
CA GLY A 41 -10.04 -27.78 6.63
C GLY A 41 -9.49 -26.39 6.92
N ASN A 42 -9.33 -26.07 8.20
CA ASN A 42 -8.59 -24.90 8.67
C ASN A 42 -7.14 -25.01 8.15
N ALA A 43 -6.72 -24.12 7.26
CA ALA A 43 -5.34 -24.01 6.81
C ALA A 43 -4.82 -22.60 7.11
N PRO A 44 -3.76 -22.44 7.92
CA PRO A 44 -3.06 -21.16 8.01
C PRO A 44 -2.29 -20.90 6.72
N ASN A 45 -2.42 -19.68 6.19
CA ASN A 45 -1.74 -19.18 4.98
C ASN A 45 -0.22 -19.20 5.14
N THR A 46 0.39 -20.34 4.86
CA THR A 46 1.84 -20.51 4.77
C THR A 46 2.19 -20.65 3.29
N PHE A 47 3.01 -19.71 2.81
CA PHE A 47 3.43 -19.49 1.44
C PHE A 47 3.85 -20.77 0.70
N ILE A 48 3.20 -21.08 -0.43
CA ILE A 48 3.63 -22.11 -1.38
C ILE A 48 4.80 -21.54 -2.19
N THR A 49 6.01 -21.95 -1.85
CA THR A 49 7.24 -21.64 -2.58
C THR A 49 7.41 -22.65 -3.73
N VAL A 50 7.18 -22.24 -4.98
CA VAL A 50 7.61 -23.02 -6.16
C VAL A 50 9.04 -22.62 -6.48
N ALA A 51 9.98 -23.49 -6.12
CA ALA A 51 11.39 -23.38 -6.49
C ALA A 51 11.59 -23.75 -7.96
N SER A 52 12.12 -22.83 -8.76
CA SER A 52 12.64 -23.11 -10.11
C SER A 52 14.16 -23.11 -10.08
N ALA A 53 14.75 -24.18 -10.63
CA ALA A 53 16.18 -24.51 -10.58
C ALA A 53 17.04 -23.58 -11.45
N ALA A 54 18.18 -23.15 -10.90
CA ALA A 54 19.27 -22.48 -11.61
C ALA A 54 20.36 -23.50 -11.99
N PRO A 55 21.02 -23.39 -13.17
CA PRO A 55 22.14 -24.25 -13.53
C PRO A 55 23.49 -23.74 -12.94
N ALA A 56 24.38 -24.70 -12.74
CA ALA A 56 25.64 -24.64 -12.00
C ALA A 56 26.81 -23.93 -12.72
N ALA A 57 27.80 -23.56 -11.91
CA ALA A 57 29.02 -22.81 -12.20
C ALA A 57 30.17 -23.61 -12.84
N ALA A 58 31.19 -22.90 -13.36
CA ALA A 58 32.55 -23.42 -13.56
C ALA A 58 33.63 -22.38 -13.17
N THR A 59 34.42 -22.78 -12.15
CA THR A 59 35.87 -22.60 -11.85
C THR A 59 36.66 -21.39 -12.41
N SER A 60 37.50 -20.73 -11.61
CA SER A 60 38.87 -21.21 -11.31
C SER A 60 39.50 -20.62 -10.04
N ALA A 61 40.41 -21.41 -9.46
CA ALA A 61 41.15 -21.20 -8.21
C ALA A 61 42.47 -20.42 -8.39
N ALA A 62 42.88 -19.70 -7.34
CA ALA A 62 44.29 -19.44 -7.00
C ALA A 62 44.40 -19.17 -5.47
N ALA A 63 45.37 -19.80 -4.81
CA ALA A 63 45.69 -19.69 -3.38
C ALA A 63 47.18 -19.29 -3.19
N PRO A 64 47.73 -19.16 -1.96
CA PRO A 64 47.88 -17.94 -1.15
C PRO A 64 49.37 -17.52 -0.98
N PRO A 65 49.71 -16.53 -0.11
CA PRO A 65 50.27 -16.95 1.19
C PRO A 65 49.90 -16.05 2.40
N ALA A 66 50.31 -16.55 3.58
CA ALA A 66 49.86 -16.24 4.94
C ALA A 66 50.60 -15.10 5.65
N ALA A 67 49.97 -14.54 6.71
CA ALA A 67 50.60 -14.21 8.00
C ALA A 67 49.53 -13.91 9.10
N THR A 68 49.78 -14.42 10.31
CA THR A 68 49.07 -14.21 11.60
C THR A 68 50.10 -13.72 12.64
N PRO A 69 49.75 -13.35 13.91
CA PRO A 69 48.75 -12.42 14.48
C PRO A 69 49.50 -11.37 15.41
N PRO A 70 48.86 -10.56 16.30
CA PRO A 70 48.36 -11.06 17.60
C PRO A 70 47.09 -10.37 18.16
N ALA A 71 46.51 -11.02 19.17
CA ALA A 71 45.35 -10.60 19.95
C ALA A 71 45.66 -9.46 20.95
N ALA A 72 44.66 -8.62 21.22
CA ALA A 72 44.59 -7.80 22.42
C ALA A 72 43.17 -7.87 23.01
N ALA A 73 43.10 -8.17 24.30
CA ALA A 73 41.92 -8.32 25.13
C ALA A 73 41.31 -6.94 25.52
N PRO A 74 40.11 -6.91 26.14
CA PRO A 74 39.20 -5.75 26.13
C PRO A 74 39.44 -4.78 27.30
N PRO A 75 38.97 -3.53 27.21
CA PRO A 75 38.56 -2.78 28.38
C PRO A 75 37.04 -2.87 28.56
N ALA A 76 36.64 -3.38 29.74
CA ALA A 76 35.33 -3.12 30.31
C ALA A 76 35.28 -1.69 30.84
N ALA A 77 34.21 -0.96 30.55
CA ALA A 77 33.79 0.18 31.37
C ALA A 77 32.26 0.29 31.36
N THR A 78 31.70 -0.04 32.51
CA THR A 78 30.36 0.27 33.00
C THR A 78 30.13 1.78 32.96
N GLY A 79 28.96 2.19 32.46
CA GLY A 79 28.49 3.57 32.55
C GLY A 79 27.04 3.66 32.10
N GLY A 80 26.12 3.51 33.06
CA GLY A 80 24.71 3.75 32.84
C GLY A 80 24.44 5.20 32.47
N GLY A 81 23.48 5.41 31.57
CA GLY A 81 23.04 6.73 31.16
C GLY A 81 21.90 6.64 30.18
N GLY A 82 20.68 6.76 30.69
CA GLY A 82 19.48 7.05 29.91
C GLY A 82 18.90 5.83 29.20
N ALA A 83 17.80 5.31 29.76
CA ALA A 83 16.77 4.73 28.93
C ALA A 83 16.37 5.81 27.91
N ALA A 84 16.93 5.70 26.71
CA ALA A 84 16.30 6.28 25.56
C ALA A 84 14.94 5.58 25.44
N THR A 85 13.88 6.23 25.91
CA THR A 85 12.62 6.18 25.18
C THR A 85 12.85 6.93 23.87
N GLY A 86 13.75 6.38 23.05
CA GLY A 86 13.93 6.73 21.68
C GLY A 86 12.74 6.15 20.97
N GLY A 87 11.65 6.91 20.92
CA GLY A 87 10.83 6.94 19.73
C GLY A 87 11.68 7.52 18.59
N GLY A 88 12.75 6.81 18.23
CA GLY A 88 13.39 7.00 16.95
C GLY A 88 12.36 6.60 15.91
N SER A 89 12.31 7.34 14.82
CA SER A 89 11.71 6.90 13.57
C SER A 89 12.28 5.51 13.23
N GLY A 90 11.67 4.48 13.80
CA GLY A 90 12.04 3.10 13.55
C GLY A 90 11.75 2.86 12.09
N ALA A 91 12.75 2.35 11.37
CA ALA A 91 12.66 2.03 9.95
C ALA A 91 11.27 1.45 9.64
N VAL A 92 10.60 2.05 8.67
CA VAL A 92 9.26 1.61 8.28
C VAL A 92 9.39 0.18 7.78
N ASP A 93 8.73 -0.77 8.44
CA ASP A 93 8.69 -2.14 7.97
C ASP A 93 7.83 -2.20 6.69
N ALA A 94 8.49 -2.44 5.56
CA ALA A 94 7.85 -2.55 4.26
C ALA A 94 6.79 -3.65 4.22
N SER A 95 6.89 -4.67 5.08
CA SER A 95 5.92 -5.77 5.20
C SER A 95 4.58 -5.30 5.76
N LEU A 96 4.55 -4.17 6.46
CA LEU A 96 3.33 -3.57 7.01
C LEU A 96 2.62 -2.65 6.01
N ILE A 97 3.26 -2.35 4.87
CA ILE A 97 2.68 -1.57 3.77
C ILE A 97 1.72 -2.49 3.01
N PRO A 98 0.44 -2.11 2.88
CA PRO A 98 -0.49 -2.90 2.08
C PRO A 98 -0.02 -3.01 0.62
N PRO A 99 -0.17 -4.17 -0.02
CA PRO A 99 0.19 -4.32 -1.43
C PRO A 99 -0.61 -3.35 -2.30
N TYR A 100 -0.06 -2.92 -3.43
CA TYR A 100 -0.75 -2.00 -4.33
C TYR A 100 -1.99 -2.61 -4.97
N GLY A 101 -1.99 -3.92 -5.24
CA GLY A 101 -3.07 -4.58 -5.98
C GLY A 101 -3.16 -4.21 -7.47
N ILE A 102 -2.28 -3.32 -7.96
CA ILE A 102 -2.18 -2.89 -9.36
C ILE A 102 -0.76 -3.19 -9.87
N THR A 103 -0.66 -3.73 -11.09
CA THR A 103 0.62 -3.98 -11.75
C THR A 103 1.13 -2.71 -12.44
N PRO A 104 2.34 -2.22 -12.14
CA PRO A 104 2.92 -1.06 -12.81
C PRO A 104 3.06 -1.25 -14.32
N GLY A 105 2.86 -0.18 -15.09
CA GLY A 105 3.15 -0.15 -16.52
C GLY A 105 2.15 -0.90 -17.43
N VAL A 106 1.08 -1.46 -16.88
CA VAL A 106 0.01 -2.10 -17.69
C VAL A 106 -0.76 -1.02 -18.42
N LYS A 107 -0.74 -1.02 -19.77
CA LYS A 107 -1.47 -0.03 -20.57
C LYS A 107 -2.97 -0.15 -20.42
N SER A 108 -3.65 1.00 -20.43
CA SER A 108 -5.11 1.06 -20.52
C SER A 108 -5.58 0.55 -21.89
N SER A 109 -6.73 -0.11 -21.91
CA SER A 109 -7.35 -0.64 -23.14
C SER A 109 -8.19 0.40 -23.89
N ASP A 110 -8.24 1.63 -23.42
CA ASP A 110 -9.03 2.73 -23.99
C ASP A 110 -8.34 3.45 -25.18
N GLY A 111 -7.15 3.00 -25.57
CA GLY A 111 -6.37 3.58 -26.66
C GLY A 111 -5.60 4.85 -26.28
N THR A 112 -5.57 5.23 -25.00
CA THR A 112 -4.76 6.35 -24.52
C THR A 112 -3.33 5.94 -24.17
N ALA A 113 -2.46 6.92 -23.94
CA ALA A 113 -1.09 6.69 -23.48
C ALA A 113 -0.99 6.45 -21.96
N ASN A 114 -2.12 6.21 -21.28
CA ASN A 114 -2.18 5.98 -19.84
C ASN A 114 -2.04 4.50 -19.50
N CYS A 115 -1.76 4.25 -18.23
CA CYS A 115 -1.79 2.91 -17.65
C CYS A 115 -3.11 2.65 -16.92
N ALA A 116 -3.46 1.37 -16.79
CA ALA A 116 -4.64 0.91 -16.09
C ALA A 116 -4.38 0.91 -14.58
N GLY A 117 -5.11 1.74 -13.87
CA GLY A 117 -5.25 1.70 -12.43
C GLY A 117 -6.45 0.88 -11.98
N ASP A 118 -6.78 1.04 -10.72
CA ASP A 118 -7.91 0.40 -10.09
C ASP A 118 -9.22 0.67 -10.86
N ASN A 119 -10.05 -0.37 -10.99
CA ASN A 119 -11.29 -0.34 -11.75
C ASN A 119 -11.16 0.22 -13.19
N GLY A 120 -9.99 0.07 -13.83
CA GLY A 120 -9.72 0.55 -15.19
C GLY A 120 -9.58 2.07 -15.30
N LYS A 121 -9.35 2.78 -14.18
CA LYS A 121 -9.09 4.23 -14.21
C LYS A 121 -7.71 4.52 -14.80
N ASN A 122 -7.61 5.59 -15.58
CA ASN A 122 -6.33 6.00 -16.15
C ASN A 122 -5.40 6.59 -15.09
N ILE A 123 -4.18 6.06 -15.04
CA ILE A 123 -3.09 6.52 -14.17
C ILE A 123 -1.82 6.79 -14.97
N PRO A 124 -0.88 7.61 -14.45
CA PRO A 124 0.46 7.72 -15.02
C PRO A 124 1.14 6.35 -15.02
N CYS A 125 1.84 6.01 -16.10
CA CYS A 125 2.54 4.71 -16.20
C CYS A 125 3.73 4.54 -15.25
N THR A 126 4.16 5.63 -14.60
CA THR A 126 5.12 5.60 -13.50
C THR A 126 4.49 5.21 -12.15
N CYS A 127 3.16 5.05 -12.12
CA CYS A 127 2.40 4.64 -10.95
C CYS A 127 1.85 3.22 -11.11
N PRO A 128 1.82 2.41 -10.03
CA PRO A 128 2.37 2.70 -8.71
C PRO A 128 3.91 2.77 -8.70
N PRO A 129 4.50 3.54 -7.77
CA PRO A 129 5.95 3.66 -7.66
C PRO A 129 6.56 2.34 -7.17
N PRO A 130 7.88 2.12 -7.30
CA PRO A 130 8.53 0.99 -6.66
C PRO A 130 8.38 1.10 -5.14
N VAL A 131 8.23 -0.05 -4.47
CA VAL A 131 7.95 -0.11 -3.02
C VAL A 131 8.99 0.67 -2.21
N ASN A 132 10.27 0.63 -2.59
CA ASN A 132 11.32 1.38 -1.90
C ASN A 132 11.07 2.90 -1.92
N ASN A 133 10.57 3.47 -3.02
CA ASN A 133 10.25 4.90 -3.08
C ASN A 133 9.08 5.23 -2.14
N LEU A 134 8.09 4.34 -2.05
CA LEU A 134 7.00 4.51 -1.11
C LEU A 134 7.48 4.40 0.34
N VAL A 135 8.36 3.45 0.68
CA VAL A 135 8.94 3.31 2.02
C VAL A 135 9.63 4.61 2.42
N THR A 136 10.49 5.16 1.56
CA THR A 136 11.15 6.45 1.80
C THR A 136 10.14 7.59 1.99
N ALA A 137 9.07 7.61 1.21
CA ALA A 137 8.01 8.61 1.38
C ALA A 137 7.25 8.44 2.71
N ILE A 138 6.98 7.21 3.15
CA ILE A 138 6.34 6.94 4.45
C ILE A 138 7.27 7.35 5.59
N GLU A 139 8.56 7.01 5.52
CA GLU A 139 9.56 7.45 6.50
C GLU A 139 9.59 8.98 6.62
N ALA A 140 9.52 9.69 5.50
CA ALA A 140 9.41 11.13 5.49
C ALA A 140 8.12 11.61 6.18
N GLN A 141 6.97 10.97 5.95
CA GLN A 141 5.74 11.33 6.65
C GLN A 141 5.82 11.08 8.17
N VAL A 142 6.42 9.96 8.58
CA VAL A 142 6.60 9.61 9.99
C VAL A 142 7.54 10.57 10.68
N ALA A 143 8.62 10.98 10.01
CA ALA A 143 9.52 12.03 10.49
C ALA A 143 8.81 13.40 10.65
N ASN A 144 7.71 13.63 9.93
CA ASN A 144 6.85 14.81 10.06
C ASN A 144 5.69 14.60 11.05
N GLY A 145 5.70 13.53 11.84
CA GLY A 145 4.75 13.30 12.93
C GLY A 145 3.54 12.44 12.58
N LEU A 146 3.46 11.85 11.38
CA LEU A 146 2.43 10.84 11.11
C LEU A 146 2.75 9.52 11.84
N ALA A 147 1.70 8.81 12.25
CA ALA A 147 1.85 7.52 12.90
C ALA A 147 1.94 6.38 11.88
N PHE A 148 2.79 5.38 12.16
CA PHE A 148 2.85 4.13 11.41
C PHE A 148 2.94 2.94 12.38
N PRO A 149 1.83 2.59 13.05
CA PRO A 149 1.84 1.60 14.14
C PRO A 149 2.03 0.17 13.61
N SER A 150 2.80 -0.66 14.31
CA SER A 150 3.04 -2.07 13.94
C SER A 150 1.94 -3.06 14.35
N GLY A 151 1.00 -2.64 15.20
CA GLY A 151 -0.05 -3.52 15.70
C GLY A 151 -1.05 -3.98 14.62
N THR A 152 -1.79 -5.05 14.90
CA THR A 152 -2.67 -5.72 13.93
C THR A 152 -4.16 -5.34 14.04
N SER A 153 -4.53 -4.49 15.00
CA SER A 153 -5.91 -4.01 15.12
C SER A 153 -6.36 -3.23 13.88
N GLN A 154 -7.67 -3.24 13.61
CA GLN A 154 -8.28 -2.50 12.50
C GLN A 154 -7.91 -1.00 12.55
N ALA A 155 -7.88 -0.40 13.74
CA ALA A 155 -7.46 0.99 13.92
C ALA A 155 -5.99 1.23 13.52
N ASN A 156 -5.08 0.30 13.84
CA ASN A 156 -3.67 0.38 13.45
C ASN A 156 -3.51 0.20 11.93
N GLN A 157 -4.23 -0.75 11.34
CA GLN A 157 -4.26 -0.98 9.90
C GLN A 157 -4.76 0.26 9.15
N LEU A 158 -5.88 0.85 9.60
CA LEU A 158 -6.44 2.07 9.01
C LEU A 158 -5.47 3.25 9.12
N THR A 159 -4.80 3.39 10.27
CA THR A 159 -3.79 4.44 10.49
C THR A 159 -2.62 4.29 9.51
N ARG A 160 -2.05 3.08 9.39
CA ARG A 160 -0.98 2.80 8.41
C ARG A 160 -1.42 3.04 6.99
N LEU A 161 -2.62 2.59 6.63
CA LEU A 161 -3.17 2.76 5.29
C LEU A 161 -3.31 4.25 4.94
N ASN A 162 -3.84 5.06 5.86
CA ASN A 162 -3.95 6.50 5.66
C ASN A 162 -2.57 7.16 5.51
N THR A 163 -1.59 6.78 6.33
CA THR A 163 -0.21 7.26 6.19
C THR A 163 0.40 6.86 4.85
N ALA A 164 0.18 5.62 4.39
CA ALA A 164 0.63 5.14 3.09
C ALA A 164 -0.04 5.88 1.93
N ILE A 165 -1.35 6.19 2.02
CA ILE A 165 -2.07 7.00 1.04
C ILE A 165 -1.47 8.41 0.95
N ILE A 166 -1.20 9.06 2.09
CA ILE A 166 -0.59 10.39 2.11
C ILE A 166 0.82 10.32 1.51
N ALA A 167 1.61 9.31 1.85
CA ALA A 167 2.95 9.12 1.29
C ALA A 167 2.90 8.90 -0.23
N LEU A 168 1.98 8.07 -0.73
CA LEU A 168 1.78 7.81 -2.16
C LEU A 168 1.49 9.10 -2.94
N GLN A 169 0.62 9.95 -2.41
CA GLN A 169 0.24 11.23 -3.02
C GLN A 169 1.38 12.26 -3.00
N ASN A 170 2.43 12.02 -2.22
CA ASN A 170 3.57 12.91 -2.03
C ASN A 170 4.90 12.28 -2.48
N VAL A 171 4.87 11.09 -3.09
CA VAL A 171 6.05 10.23 -3.29
C VAL A 171 7.15 10.86 -4.16
N ASN A 172 6.80 11.83 -5.02
CA ASN A 172 7.76 12.48 -5.93
C ASN A 172 8.20 13.87 -5.48
N GLY A 173 7.50 14.49 -4.53
CA GLY A 173 7.81 15.85 -4.05
C GLY A 173 8.04 15.98 -2.55
N GLY A 174 7.90 14.89 -1.80
CA GLY A 174 7.99 14.88 -0.35
C GLY A 174 6.72 15.43 0.34
N PRO A 175 6.73 15.46 1.69
CA PRO A 175 5.56 15.80 2.50
C PRO A 175 4.94 17.15 2.13
N GLY A 176 3.62 17.15 1.87
CA GLY A 176 2.85 18.35 1.54
C GLY A 176 2.99 18.85 0.10
N SER A 177 3.80 18.20 -0.75
CA SER A 177 3.96 18.60 -2.15
C SER A 177 2.71 18.39 -3.00
N GLY A 178 1.91 17.36 -2.69
CA GLY A 178 0.82 16.90 -3.55
C GLY A 178 1.28 16.35 -4.90
N VAL A 179 2.59 16.16 -5.09
CA VAL A 179 3.18 15.61 -6.31
C VAL A 179 3.49 14.14 -6.07
N GLY A 180 2.63 13.27 -6.58
CA GLY A 180 2.77 11.83 -6.40
C GLY A 180 1.78 11.03 -7.23
N CYS A 181 1.56 9.80 -6.81
CA CYS A 181 0.64 8.90 -7.49
C CYS A 181 -0.78 9.05 -6.92
N PRO A 182 -1.81 9.03 -7.79
CA PRO A 182 -3.19 9.07 -7.33
C PRO A 182 -3.53 7.77 -6.60
N ILE A 183 -4.47 7.81 -5.64
CA ILE A 183 -4.86 6.60 -4.88
C ILE A 183 -5.34 5.45 -5.78
N VAL A 184 -5.94 5.76 -6.93
CA VAL A 184 -6.37 4.79 -7.94
C VAL A 184 -5.20 4.07 -8.64
N SER A 185 -3.95 4.39 -8.35
CA SER A 185 -2.82 3.51 -8.69
C SER A 185 -2.66 2.33 -7.74
N THR A 186 -3.62 2.15 -6.83
CA THR A 186 -3.69 1.08 -5.83
C THR A 186 -5.16 0.65 -5.62
N THR A 187 -5.38 -0.50 -5.01
CA THR A 187 -6.71 -0.98 -4.55
C THR A 187 -6.99 -0.56 -3.10
N TRP A 188 -6.38 0.53 -2.65
CA TRP A 188 -6.45 0.96 -1.25
C TRP A 188 -7.76 1.63 -0.88
N THR A 189 -8.55 2.07 -1.86
CA THR A 189 -9.88 2.65 -1.62
C THR A 189 -10.81 1.59 -1.02
N GLU A 190 -10.84 0.41 -1.63
CA GLU A 190 -11.60 -0.76 -1.18
C GLU A 190 -11.07 -1.28 0.15
N LEU A 191 -9.74 -1.38 0.28
CA LEU A 191 -9.12 -1.80 1.54
C LEU A 191 -9.49 -0.86 2.69
N ARG A 192 -9.49 0.46 2.45
CA ARG A 192 -9.89 1.45 3.46
C ARG A 192 -11.34 1.27 3.86
N ALA A 193 -12.23 1.03 2.90
CA ALA A 193 -13.64 0.78 3.18
C ALA A 193 -13.86 -0.48 4.03
N SER A 194 -13.06 -1.54 3.84
CA SER A 194 -13.14 -2.76 4.66
C SER A 194 -12.64 -2.61 6.10
N LEU A 195 -11.90 -1.53 6.39
CA LEU A 195 -11.31 -1.23 7.69
C LEU A 195 -12.06 -0.12 8.44
N GLN A 196 -13.21 0.34 7.92
CA GLN A 196 -14.09 1.33 8.54
C GLN A 196 -15.35 0.65 9.08
#